data_AF-A0A7S2EHM4-F1
#
_entry.id   AF-A0A7S2EHM4-F1
#
_cell.length_a   1.000
_cell.length_b   1.000
_cell.length_c   1.000
_cell.angle_alpha   90.00
_cell.angle_beta   90.00
_cell.angle_gamma   90.00
#
_symmetry.space_group_name_H-M   'P 1'
#
loop_
_entity.id
_entity.type
_entity.pdbx_description
1 polymer ?
#
loop_
_entity_poly.entity_id
_entity_poly.type
_entity_poly.pdbx_seq_one_letter_code
_entity_poly.pdbx_strand_id
1 'polypeptide(L)'
;KAKGGGGGAGRGLRCALGMRQCFLDDNALDALAACVVRGEERFGLKLAVDAIMNESLDDDALAALRGAEGTEGHLREMAERHLDAVEVLRLARERARQAAEAAAARARAEHMMSSAMDVGGDDYSDFGGMPGEGHDDYDRDYGYDNFDDY
;
A
#
# COMPACT_ATOMS: atom_id res chain seq x y z
N LYS A 1 -21.14 50.28 1.63
CA LYS A 1 -20.19 49.79 2.67
C LYS A 1 -20.84 48.62 3.41
N ALA A 2 -20.64 47.39 2.95
CA ALA A 2 -21.06 46.21 3.69
C ALA A 2 -19.82 45.62 4.38
N LYS A 3 -19.75 45.78 5.70
CA LYS A 3 -18.70 45.22 6.54
C LYS A 3 -19.18 43.83 6.96
N GLY A 4 -18.87 42.82 6.13
CA GLY A 4 -19.11 41.42 6.43
C GLY A 4 -18.15 40.92 7.50
N GLY A 5 -18.40 41.28 8.76
CA GLY A 5 -17.75 40.69 9.92
C GLY A 5 -18.42 39.36 10.25
N GLY A 6 -17.90 38.28 9.69
CA GLY A 6 -18.40 36.92 9.89
C GLY A 6 -17.28 35.88 10.02
N GLY A 7 -16.17 36.25 10.66
CA GLY A 7 -15.13 35.31 11.03
C GLY A 7 -15.41 34.74 12.41
N GLY A 8 -16.32 33.77 12.51
CA GLY A 8 -16.45 32.97 13.71
C GLY A 8 -15.11 32.27 13.96
N ALA A 9 -14.38 32.70 15.00
CA ALA A 9 -13.21 32.01 15.49
C ALA A 9 -13.66 30.64 16.01
N GLY A 10 -13.75 29.67 15.10
CA GLY A 10 -13.94 28.27 15.43
C GLY A 10 -12.81 27.90 16.39
N ARG A 11 -13.15 27.57 17.63
CA ARG A 11 -12.19 27.09 18.62
C ARG A 11 -11.60 25.80 18.05
N GLY A 12 -10.43 25.88 17.44
CA GLY A 12 -9.72 24.72 16.91
C GLY A 12 -9.56 23.69 18.04
N LEU A 13 -9.92 22.44 17.74
CA LEU A 13 -9.78 21.35 18.70
C LEU A 13 -8.28 21.05 18.83
N ARG A 14 -7.77 21.17 20.05
CA ARG A 14 -6.39 20.84 20.40
C ARG A 14 -6.37 19.42 20.94
N CYS A 15 -5.58 18.56 20.32
CA CYS A 15 -5.38 17.18 20.73
C CYS A 15 -3.89 16.94 20.99
N ALA A 16 -3.57 16.27 22.09
CA ALA A 16 -2.21 15.82 22.38
C ALA A 16 -2.22 14.30 22.46
N LEU A 17 -1.34 13.65 21.70
CA LEU A 17 -1.19 12.21 21.67
C LEU A 17 0.13 11.85 22.37
N GLY A 18 0.05 11.15 23.51
CA GLY A 18 1.22 10.63 24.19
C GLY A 18 1.52 9.21 23.72
N MET A 19 2.69 8.98 23.15
CA MET A 19 3.17 7.67 22.69
C MET A 19 4.41 7.27 23.49
N ARG A 20 4.25 6.28 24.39
CA ARG A 20 5.33 5.78 25.24
C ARG A 20 5.76 4.41 24.78
N GLN A 21 7.06 4.15 24.76
CA GLN A 21 7.64 2.84 24.42
C GLN A 21 7.23 2.36 23.01
N CYS A 22 6.97 3.30 22.11
CA CYS A 22 6.74 2.99 20.70
C CYS A 22 8.08 2.91 19.98
N PHE A 23 8.30 1.83 19.25
CA PHE A 23 9.39 1.73 18.29
C PHE A 23 8.88 2.32 16.98
N LEU A 24 9.16 3.61 16.74
CA LEU A 24 8.88 4.23 15.46
C LEU A 24 10.16 4.24 14.63
N ASP A 25 10.03 3.88 13.37
CA ASP A 25 11.05 4.10 12.36
C ASP A 25 10.83 5.47 11.68
N ASP A 26 11.78 5.88 10.84
CA ASP A 26 11.69 7.16 10.12
C ASP A 26 10.40 7.27 9.29
N ASN A 27 9.96 6.16 8.69
CA ASN A 27 8.73 6.12 7.90
C ASN A 27 7.49 6.35 8.76
N ALA A 28 7.43 5.80 9.97
CA ALA A 28 6.34 6.03 10.90
C ALA A 28 6.33 7.48 11.42
N LEU A 29 7.51 8.10 11.59
CA LEU A 29 7.59 9.52 11.94
C LEU A 29 7.08 10.41 10.81
N ASP A 30 7.46 10.11 9.56
CA ASP A 30 6.94 10.80 8.38
C ASP A 30 5.41 10.63 8.26
N ALA A 31 4.88 9.44 8.56
CA ALA A 31 3.44 9.18 8.60
C ALA A 31 2.72 10.00 9.68
N LEU A 32 3.31 10.13 10.87
CA LEU A 32 2.77 10.96 11.95
C LEU A 32 2.82 12.44 11.60
N ALA A 33 3.92 12.91 10.99
CA ALA A 33 4.05 14.27 10.51
C ALA A 33 2.95 14.59 9.48
N ALA A 34 2.71 13.68 8.53
CA ALA A 34 1.60 13.81 7.58
C ALA A 34 0.24 13.89 8.27
N CYS A 35 0.00 13.09 9.32
CA CYS A 35 -1.23 13.17 10.10
C CYS A 35 -1.39 14.52 10.81
N VAL A 36 -0.32 15.08 11.39
CA VAL A 36 -0.34 16.38 12.06
C VAL A 36 -0.66 17.50 11.06
N VAL A 37 0.11 17.58 9.97
CA VAL A 37 -0.03 18.62 8.95
C VAL A 37 -1.42 18.58 8.30
N ARG A 38 -1.86 17.40 7.85
CA ARG A 38 -3.17 17.24 7.21
C ARG A 38 -4.33 17.41 8.19
N GLY A 39 -4.11 17.05 9.45
CA GLY A 39 -5.04 17.30 10.55
C GLY A 39 -5.35 18.78 10.71
N GLU A 40 -4.30 19.61 10.72
CA GLU A 40 -4.43 21.05 10.82
C GLU A 40 -5.06 21.65 9.57
N GLU A 41 -4.56 21.31 8.38
CA GLU A 41 -5.05 21.85 7.10
C GLU A 41 -6.53 21.54 6.85
N ARG A 42 -6.95 20.29 7.13
CA ARG A 42 -8.27 19.80 6.74
C ARG A 42 -9.32 20.00 7.81
N PHE A 43 -8.93 19.93 9.07
CA PHE A 43 -9.86 19.91 10.20
C PHE A 43 -9.61 21.03 11.22
N GLY A 44 -8.57 21.86 11.02
CA GLY A 44 -8.17 22.86 12.01
C GLY A 44 -7.73 22.24 13.33
N LEU A 45 -7.25 21.00 13.30
CA LEU A 45 -6.79 20.26 14.46
C LEU A 45 -5.33 20.59 14.73
N LYS A 46 -5.04 21.07 15.94
CA LYS A 46 -3.66 21.16 16.41
C LYS A 46 -3.33 19.87 17.14
N LEU A 47 -2.53 19.03 16.50
CA LEU A 47 -2.04 17.77 17.04
C LEU A 47 -0.58 17.94 17.47
N ALA A 48 -0.27 17.59 18.72
CA ALA A 48 1.10 17.44 19.19
C ALA A 48 1.32 15.99 19.61
N VAL A 49 2.44 15.41 19.20
CA VAL A 49 2.81 14.04 19.54
C VAL A 49 4.01 14.07 20.46
N ASP A 50 3.83 13.57 21.68
CA ASP A 50 4.94 13.34 22.60
C ASP A 50 5.35 11.88 22.51
N ALA A 51 6.44 11.62 21.79
CA ALA A 51 7.03 10.30 21.65
C ALA A 51 8.27 10.20 22.56
N ILE A 52 8.33 9.14 23.39
CA ILE A 52 9.52 8.75 24.14
C ILE A 52 10.03 7.46 23.50
N MET A 53 11.19 7.55 22.83
CA MET A 53 11.74 6.50 21.96
C MET A 53 13.21 6.18 22.27
N ASN A 54 13.76 5.17 21.60
CA ASN A 54 15.18 4.80 21.69
C ASN A 54 16.10 5.92 21.20
N GLU A 55 17.35 5.92 21.68
CA GLU A 55 18.40 6.92 21.41
C GLU A 55 18.80 7.09 19.94
N SER A 56 18.26 6.29 19.02
CA SER A 56 18.68 6.25 17.61
C SER A 56 17.92 7.19 16.68
N LEU A 57 16.94 7.93 17.19
CA LEU A 57 16.10 8.82 16.37
C LEU A 57 16.57 10.27 16.47
N ASP A 58 16.34 11.00 15.39
CA ASP A 58 16.73 12.40 15.27
C ASP A 58 15.92 13.29 16.23
N ASP A 59 16.63 14.03 17.09
CA ASP A 59 16.05 14.96 18.06
C ASP A 59 15.25 16.08 17.36
N ASP A 60 15.66 16.45 16.14
CA ASP A 60 14.99 17.49 15.35
C ASP A 60 13.61 17.02 14.87
N ALA A 61 13.49 15.75 14.44
CA ALA A 61 12.23 15.13 14.06
C ALA A 61 11.27 15.01 15.26
N LEU A 62 11.82 14.67 16.44
CA LEU A 62 11.07 14.62 17.69
C LEU A 62 10.58 16.01 18.13
N ALA A 63 11.44 17.02 18.05
CA ALA A 63 11.07 18.40 18.34
C ALA A 63 9.96 18.89 17.41
N ALA A 64 10.04 18.54 16.13
CA ALA A 64 9.01 18.85 15.14
C ALA A 64 7.65 18.24 15.48
N LEU A 65 7.60 16.95 15.83
CA LEU A 65 6.38 16.25 16.20
C LEU A 65 5.73 16.77 17.50
N ARG A 66 6.55 17.27 18.43
CA ARG A 66 6.08 17.94 19.65
C ARG A 66 5.53 19.35 19.40
N GLY A 67 5.70 19.90 18.20
CA GLY A 67 5.28 21.25 17.85
C GLY A 67 6.21 22.32 18.42
N ALA A 68 7.52 22.06 18.48
CA ALA A 68 8.51 23.06 18.89
C ALA A 68 8.51 24.25 17.91
N GLU A 69 8.65 25.47 18.43
CA GLU A 69 8.65 26.68 17.60
C GLU A 69 9.80 26.65 16.58
N GLY A 70 9.52 27.02 15.33
CA GLY A 70 10.52 27.07 14.25
C GLY A 70 10.77 25.75 13.51
N THR A 71 10.15 24.64 13.92
CA THR A 71 10.31 23.31 13.29
C THR A 71 9.26 22.99 12.22
N GLU A 72 8.35 23.93 11.95
CA GLU A 72 7.22 23.76 11.02
C GLU A 72 7.65 23.36 9.60
N GLY A 73 8.80 23.86 9.14
CA GLY A 73 9.36 23.51 7.84
C GLY A 73 9.78 22.03 7.77
N HIS A 74 10.45 21.55 8.81
CA HIS A 74 10.90 20.16 8.90
C HIS A 74 9.70 19.20 9.01
N LEU A 75 8.69 19.57 9.80
CA LEU A 75 7.45 18.79 9.91
C LEU A 75 6.73 18.66 8.55
N ARG A 76 6.72 19.73 7.74
CA ARG A 76 6.15 19.69 6.38
C ARG A 76 6.97 18.81 5.44
N GLU A 77 8.30 18.90 5.49
CA GLU A 77 9.17 18.05 4.68
C GLU A 77 8.94 16.56 4.98
N MET A 78 8.88 16.18 6.25
CA MET A 78 8.54 14.82 6.68
C MET A 78 7.17 14.38 6.15
N ALA A 79 6.16 15.25 6.27
CA ALA A 79 4.83 14.98 5.74
C ALA A 79 4.82 14.80 4.21
N GLU A 80 5.54 15.64 3.47
CA GLU A 80 5.67 15.57 2.02
C GLU A 80 6.32 14.27 1.59
N ARG A 81 7.44 13.86 2.22
CA ARG A 81 8.10 12.57 1.95
C ARG A 81 7.14 11.40 2.10
N HIS A 82 6.33 11.39 3.15
CA HIS A 82 5.33 10.33 3.35
C HIS A 82 4.27 10.32 2.24
N LEU A 83 3.71 11.49 1.91
CA LEU A 83 2.65 11.61 0.92
C LEU A 83 3.14 11.21 -0.47
N ASP A 84 4.37 11.59 -0.82
CA ASP A 84 5.02 11.17 -2.06
C ASP A 84 5.20 9.65 -2.11
N ALA A 85 5.67 9.04 -1.02
CA ALA A 85 5.81 7.58 -0.93
C ALA A 85 4.47 6.86 -1.11
N VAL A 86 3.40 7.35 -0.45
CA VAL A 86 2.05 6.78 -0.58
C VAL A 86 1.51 6.96 -2.01
N GLU A 87 1.77 8.09 -2.66
CA GLU A 87 1.35 8.33 -4.04
C GLU A 87 2.07 7.41 -5.02
N VAL A 88 3.37 7.18 -4.85
CA VAL A 88 4.14 6.20 -5.64
C VAL A 88 3.55 4.80 -5.48
N LEU A 89 3.23 4.37 -4.26
CA LEU A 89 2.59 3.08 -4.01
C LEU A 89 1.21 2.98 -4.66
N ARG A 90 0.42 4.07 -4.63
CA ARG A 90 -0.89 4.13 -5.28
C ARG A 90 -0.77 3.96 -6.80
N LEU A 91 0.15 4.66 -7.43
CA LEU A 91 0.41 4.56 -8.87
C LEU A 91 0.93 3.18 -9.26
N ALA A 92 1.81 2.57 -8.45
CA ALA A 92 2.31 1.22 -8.69
C ALA A 92 1.18 0.18 -8.63
N ARG A 93 0.29 0.27 -7.64
CA ARG A 93 -0.88 -0.61 -7.52
C ARG A 93 -1.83 -0.48 -8.70
N GLU A 94 -2.08 0.75 -9.16
CA GLU A 94 -2.94 0.98 -10.32
C GLU A 94 -2.33 0.38 -11.60
N ARG A 95 -1.03 0.55 -11.82
CA ARG A 95 -0.32 -0.07 -12.96
C ARG A 95 -0.34 -1.59 -12.88
N ALA A 96 -0.12 -2.17 -11.69
CA ALA A 96 -0.18 -3.61 -11.48
C ALA A 96 -1.57 -4.16 -11.77
N ARG A 97 -2.63 -3.45 -11.36
CA ARG A 97 -4.03 -3.81 -11.66
C ARG A 97 -4.30 -3.79 -13.16
N GLN A 98 -3.91 -2.73 -13.86
CA GLN A 98 -4.10 -2.63 -15.31
C GLN A 98 -3.35 -3.73 -16.07
N ALA A 99 -2.13 -4.06 -15.64
CA ALA A 99 -1.36 -5.17 -16.20
C ALA A 99 -2.04 -6.53 -15.95
N ALA A 100 -2.58 -6.76 -14.76
CA ALA A 100 -3.32 -7.98 -14.42
C ALA A 100 -4.61 -8.12 -15.25
N GLU A 101 -5.37 -7.03 -15.41
CA GLU A 101 -6.57 -7.00 -16.24
C GLU A 101 -6.24 -7.29 -17.72
N ALA A 102 -5.16 -6.71 -18.23
CA ALA A 102 -4.68 -6.96 -19.60
C ALA A 102 -4.20 -8.42 -19.79
N ALA A 103 -3.46 -8.97 -18.82
CA ALA A 103 -3.03 -10.36 -18.86
C ALA A 103 -4.21 -11.34 -18.82
N ALA A 104 -5.19 -11.07 -17.95
CA ALA A 104 -6.42 -11.87 -17.86
C ALA A 104 -7.28 -11.76 -19.14
N ALA A 105 -7.28 -10.60 -19.82
CA ALA A 105 -7.94 -10.46 -21.11
C ALA A 105 -7.23 -11.28 -22.21
N ARG A 106 -5.90 -11.25 -22.25
CA ARG A 106 -5.09 -12.05 -23.20
C ARG A 106 -5.28 -13.55 -22.98
N ALA A 107 -5.19 -14.03 -21.74
CA ALA A 107 -5.40 -15.43 -21.42
C ALA A 107 -6.80 -15.92 -21.85
N ARG A 108 -7.85 -15.09 -21.67
CA ARG A 108 -9.20 -15.40 -22.15
C ARG A 108 -9.29 -15.45 -23.67
N ALA A 109 -8.65 -14.50 -24.36
CA ALA A 109 -8.61 -14.48 -25.83
C ALA A 109 -7.87 -15.70 -26.39
N GLU A 110 -6.72 -16.06 -25.81
CA GLU A 110 -5.95 -17.25 -26.16
C GLU A 110 -6.75 -18.53 -25.91
N HIS A 111 -7.45 -18.65 -24.77
CA HIS A 111 -8.32 -19.80 -24.49
C HIS A 111 -9.49 -19.92 -25.47
N MET A 112 -10.14 -18.80 -25.83
CA MET A 112 -11.21 -18.81 -26.84
C MET A 112 -10.68 -19.21 -28.22
N MET A 113 -9.50 -18.73 -28.60
CA MET A 113 -8.88 -19.05 -29.89
C MET A 113 -8.40 -20.51 -29.94
N SER A 114 -7.82 -21.02 -28.85
CA SER A 114 -7.46 -22.43 -28.69
C SER A 114 -8.70 -23.32 -28.78
N SER A 115 -9.76 -23.01 -28.05
CA SER A 115 -11.01 -23.77 -28.09
C SER A 115 -11.70 -23.74 -29.46
N ALA A 116 -11.56 -22.65 -30.23
CA ALA A 116 -12.09 -22.58 -31.59
C ALA A 116 -11.28 -23.41 -32.61
N MET A 117 -9.97 -23.56 -32.40
CA MET A 117 -9.08 -24.38 -33.24
C MET A 117 -9.19 -25.88 -32.91
N ASP A 118 -9.54 -26.22 -31.67
CA ASP A 118 -9.68 -27.61 -31.19
C ASP A 118 -10.97 -28.31 -31.68
N VAL A 119 -11.92 -27.57 -32.26
CA VAL A 119 -13.16 -28.12 -32.85
C VAL A 119 -12.93 -28.71 -34.27
N GLY A 120 -11.72 -28.61 -34.80
CA GLY A 120 -11.33 -29.18 -36.11
C GLY A 120 -10.54 -30.49 -36.04
N GLY A 121 -10.28 -31.02 -34.84
CA GLY A 121 -9.57 -32.29 -34.64
C GLY A 121 -10.48 -33.49 -34.82
N ASP A 122 -10.68 -33.87 -36.07
CA ASP A 122 -10.97 -35.23 -36.56
C ASP A 122 -11.19 -36.31 -35.47
N ASP A 123 -12.46 -36.63 -35.24
CA ASP A 123 -12.98 -37.80 -34.51
C ASP A 123 -12.69 -39.12 -35.28
N TYR A 124 -11.43 -39.31 -35.66
CA TYR A 124 -10.93 -40.47 -36.43
C TYR A 124 -10.13 -41.45 -35.56
N SER A 125 -10.48 -41.59 -34.27
CA SER A 125 -9.93 -42.65 -33.40
C SER A 125 -10.95 -43.69 -32.92
N ASP A 126 -12.23 -43.64 -33.34
CA ASP A 126 -13.23 -44.67 -33.00
C ASP A 126 -13.24 -45.89 -33.96
N PHE A 127 -12.13 -46.16 -34.66
CA PHE A 127 -12.01 -47.40 -35.45
C PHE A 127 -10.58 -47.93 -35.54
N GLY A 128 -10.15 -48.67 -34.51
CA GLY A 128 -8.95 -49.52 -34.59
C GLY A 128 -8.21 -49.64 -33.27
N GLY A 129 -8.48 -50.70 -32.52
CA GLY A 129 -7.96 -50.89 -31.18
C GLY A 129 -6.48 -51.23 -31.07
N MET A 130 -5.96 -51.12 -29.84
CA MET A 130 -5.21 -52.18 -29.16
C MET A 130 -5.01 -51.78 -27.69
N PRO A 131 -5.23 -52.69 -26.72
CA PRO A 131 -4.81 -52.50 -25.34
C PRO A 131 -3.31 -52.81 -25.25
N GLY A 132 -2.46 -51.78 -25.11
CA GLY A 132 -1.02 -51.93 -24.88
C GLY A 132 -0.54 -50.70 -24.11
N GLU A 133 -0.36 -50.84 -22.80
CA GLU A 133 0.94 -51.10 -22.17
C GLU A 133 1.68 -49.80 -21.84
N GLY A 134 1.72 -49.52 -20.54
CA GLY A 134 2.87 -48.94 -19.85
C GLY A 134 3.23 -47.51 -20.22
N HIS A 135 2.78 -46.55 -19.42
CA HIS A 135 3.61 -45.38 -19.18
C HIS A 135 3.57 -44.99 -17.71
N ASP A 136 4.77 -44.97 -17.13
CA ASP A 136 5.05 -44.91 -15.71
C ASP A 136 4.69 -43.54 -15.13
N ASP A 137 3.87 -43.57 -14.08
CA ASP A 137 3.45 -42.43 -13.27
C ASP A 137 4.62 -41.98 -12.35
N TYR A 138 5.72 -41.51 -12.94
CA TYR A 138 6.76 -40.77 -12.22
C TYR A 138 6.68 -39.29 -12.59
N ASP A 139 5.78 -38.57 -11.93
CA ASP A 139 5.99 -37.16 -11.57
C ASP A 139 5.10 -36.83 -10.37
N ARG A 140 5.43 -37.48 -9.25
CA ARG A 140 4.93 -37.14 -7.93
C ARG A 140 5.71 -35.91 -7.46
N ASP A 141 5.15 -34.75 -7.78
CA ASP A 141 5.67 -33.44 -7.44
C ASP A 141 6.05 -33.39 -5.94
N TYR A 142 7.32 -33.10 -5.69
CA TYR A 142 7.85 -32.89 -4.34
C TYR A 142 7.19 -31.62 -3.79
N GLY A 143 6.25 -31.81 -2.86
CA GLY A 143 5.66 -30.74 -2.07
C GLY A 143 6.75 -30.02 -1.30
N TYR A 144 7.20 -28.89 -1.85
CA TYR A 144 8.13 -27.99 -1.19
C TYR A 144 7.48 -27.45 0.08
N ASP A 145 8.25 -27.55 1.16
CA ASP A 145 7.88 -27.24 2.51
C ASP A 145 7.33 -25.82 2.66
N ASN A 146 6.12 -25.74 3.22
CA ASN A 146 5.55 -24.52 3.78
C ASN A 146 6.28 -24.26 5.12
N PHE A 147 7.48 -23.68 5.04
CA PHE A 147 8.20 -23.14 6.20
C PHE A 147 7.84 -21.66 6.36
N ASP A 148 6.65 -21.40 6.90
CA ASP A 148 6.30 -20.11 7.49
C ASP A 148 5.36 -20.39 8.67
N ASP A 149 5.95 -20.72 9.81
CA ASP A 149 5.37 -20.40 11.12
C ASP A 149 6.46 -20.52 12.20
N TYR A 150 6.92 -19.36 12.67
CA TYR A 150 7.34 -18.98 14.03
C TYR A 150 8.47 -17.95 14.06
#